data_AF-A0A7W0LQ54-F1
#
_entry.id   AF-A0A7W0LQ54-F1
#
_cell.length_a   1.000
_cell.length_b   1.000
_cell.length_c   1.000
_cell.angle_alpha   90.00
_cell.angle_beta   90.00
_cell.angle_gamma   90.00
#
_symmetry.space_group_name_H-M   'P 1'
#
loop_
_entity.id
_entity.type
_entity.pdbx_description
1 polymer ?
#
loop_
_entity_poly.entity_id
_entity_poly.type
_entity_poly.pdbx_seq_one_letter_code
_entity_poly.pdbx_strand_id
1 'polypeptide(L)'
;MNLSGRWHALVADDEVRRTWLDDDLDDRDWEAIDVPGHWRSTPAFAEANGPLLYRTAFSHPRPTHGERSWLVLDGCFYQSDVWLDGAYVGDTEGYFFPHSFEVTDALAERDDHCLGVELTCSHPSDLAAKRNLTGGLQHSDMLDPDWNPGGIWRPVRVERSGPVRIRHLRVLCQEASVERAVVSVRVVLD
;
A
#
# COMPACT_ATOMS: atom_id res chain seq x y z
N MET A 1 -12.41 6.36 -3.26
CA MET A 1 -12.85 4.99 -3.51
C MET A 1 -12.02 4.03 -2.67
N ASN A 2 -12.64 3.14 -1.91
CA ASN A 2 -11.93 2.10 -1.15
C ASN A 2 -11.58 0.94 -2.11
N LEU A 3 -10.32 0.51 -2.11
CA LEU A 3 -9.81 -0.63 -2.88
C LEU A 3 -9.50 -1.85 -1.99
N SER A 4 -9.75 -1.75 -0.68
CA SER A 4 -9.68 -2.89 0.25
C SER A 4 -10.75 -3.91 -0.10
N GLY A 5 -10.45 -5.19 0.11
CA GLY A 5 -11.32 -6.31 -0.22
C GLY A 5 -10.51 -7.53 -0.63
N ARG A 6 -11.10 -8.36 -1.50
CA ARG A 6 -10.44 -9.53 -2.08
C ARG A 6 -9.54 -9.11 -3.23
N TRP A 7 -8.27 -9.44 -3.12
CA TRP A 7 -7.26 -9.30 -4.17
C TRP A 7 -6.79 -10.69 -4.58
N HIS A 8 -6.04 -10.77 -5.67
CA HIS A 8 -5.35 -11.97 -6.09
C HIS A 8 -3.86 -11.83 -5.77
N ALA A 9 -3.23 -12.91 -5.30
CA ALA A 9 -1.81 -12.90 -5.01
C ALA A 9 -1.10 -14.19 -5.40
N LEU A 10 0.19 -14.07 -5.65
CA LEU A 10 1.10 -15.16 -5.96
C LEU A 10 2.46 -14.93 -5.30
N VAL A 11 3.16 -16.00 -4.95
CA VAL A 11 4.59 -15.88 -4.59
C VAL A 11 5.37 -15.49 -5.84
N ALA A 12 6.20 -14.47 -5.74
CA ALA A 12 6.98 -13.98 -6.86
C ALA A 12 8.10 -14.95 -7.24
N ASP A 13 8.21 -15.25 -8.52
CA ASP A 13 9.38 -15.88 -9.13
C ASP A 13 9.84 -15.07 -10.36
N ASP A 14 10.99 -15.44 -10.92
CA ASP A 14 11.58 -14.72 -12.05
C ASP A 14 10.72 -14.78 -13.31
N GLU A 15 9.96 -15.85 -13.51
CA GLU A 15 9.11 -16.03 -14.70
C GLU A 15 7.89 -15.11 -14.61
N VAL A 16 7.14 -15.20 -13.52
CA VAL A 16 5.91 -14.43 -13.32
C VAL A 16 6.19 -12.93 -13.23
N ARG A 17 7.33 -12.52 -12.64
CA ARG A 17 7.74 -11.10 -12.61
C ARG A 17 7.81 -10.43 -13.98
N ARG A 18 7.96 -11.19 -15.06
CA ARG A 18 8.06 -10.63 -16.42
C ARG A 18 6.71 -10.31 -17.05
N THR A 19 5.63 -10.92 -16.58
CA THR A 19 4.31 -10.90 -17.27
C THR A 19 3.13 -10.60 -16.34
N TRP A 20 3.34 -10.54 -15.02
CA TRP A 20 2.24 -10.40 -14.05
C TRP A 20 1.45 -9.08 -14.13
N LEU A 21 1.97 -8.09 -14.84
CA LEU A 21 1.33 -6.81 -15.08
C LEU A 21 0.73 -6.69 -16.48
N ASP A 22 0.78 -7.75 -17.28
CA ASP A 22 0.21 -7.73 -18.63
C ASP A 22 -1.31 -7.53 -18.54
N ASP A 23 -1.84 -6.65 -19.39
CA ASP A 23 -3.26 -6.26 -19.41
C ASP A 23 -4.19 -7.46 -19.70
N ASP A 24 -3.71 -8.47 -20.43
CA ASP A 24 -4.43 -9.69 -20.78
C ASP A 24 -4.18 -10.87 -19.83
N LEU A 25 -3.41 -10.68 -18.76
CA LEU A 25 -3.17 -11.72 -17.76
C LEU A 25 -4.47 -12.12 -17.06
N ASP A 26 -4.77 -13.41 -17.13
CA ASP A 26 -5.81 -14.05 -16.35
C ASP A 26 -5.26 -14.48 -14.98
N ASP A 27 -5.65 -13.77 -13.93
CA ASP A 27 -5.22 -14.03 -12.54
C ASP A 27 -6.24 -14.86 -11.75
N ARG A 28 -7.24 -15.48 -12.39
CA ARG A 28 -8.26 -16.29 -11.70
C ARG A 28 -7.71 -17.52 -10.98
N ASP A 29 -6.54 -18.01 -11.41
CA ASP A 29 -5.84 -19.13 -10.80
C ASP A 29 -4.92 -18.70 -9.65
N TRP A 30 -4.79 -17.40 -9.37
CA TRP A 30 -4.02 -16.89 -8.24
C TRP A 30 -4.81 -17.06 -6.94
N GLU A 31 -4.09 -17.07 -5.82
CA GLU A 31 -4.73 -17.20 -4.52
C GLU A 31 -5.50 -15.91 -4.17
N ALA A 32 -6.75 -16.07 -3.77
CA ALA A 32 -7.52 -14.95 -3.25
C ALA A 32 -7.04 -14.58 -1.83
N ILE A 33 -6.65 -13.33 -1.63
CA ILE A 33 -6.16 -12.80 -0.36
C ILE A 33 -6.98 -11.58 0.07
N ASP A 34 -7.23 -11.47 1.38
CA ASP A 34 -7.92 -10.31 1.94
C ASP A 34 -6.93 -9.16 2.18
N VAL A 35 -7.30 -7.97 1.71
CA VAL A 35 -6.62 -6.70 1.97
C VAL A 35 -7.59 -5.79 2.73
N PRO A 36 -7.23 -5.25 3.91
CA PRO A 36 -5.94 -5.37 4.57
C PRO A 36 -5.69 -6.72 5.26
N GLY A 37 -4.42 -7.13 5.32
CA GLY A 37 -4.00 -8.33 6.04
C GLY A 37 -2.51 -8.62 5.98
N HIS A 38 -2.04 -9.51 6.85
CA HIS A 38 -0.74 -10.16 6.73
C HIS A 38 -0.88 -11.38 5.83
N TRP A 39 0.04 -11.61 4.89
CA TRP A 39 -0.07 -12.72 3.94
C TRP A 39 -0.12 -14.07 4.63
N ARG A 40 0.60 -14.25 5.75
CA ARG A 40 0.60 -15.53 6.50
C ARG A 40 -0.71 -15.82 7.20
N SER A 41 -1.65 -14.87 7.24
CA SER A 41 -3.03 -15.13 7.68
C SER A 41 -3.87 -15.82 6.59
N THR A 42 -3.40 -15.87 5.35
CA THR A 42 -3.99 -16.67 4.26
C THR A 42 -3.36 -18.06 4.26
N PRO A 43 -4.16 -19.16 4.31
CA PRO A 43 -3.63 -20.52 4.42
C PRO A 43 -2.61 -20.90 3.34
N ALA A 44 -2.79 -20.48 2.09
CA ALA A 44 -1.86 -20.76 1.00
C ALA A 44 -0.48 -20.11 1.18
N PHE A 45 -0.37 -19.08 2.03
CA PHE A 45 0.85 -18.32 2.28
C PHE A 45 1.32 -18.43 3.74
N ALA A 46 0.77 -19.35 4.55
CA ALA A 46 1.10 -19.49 5.97
C ALA A 46 2.61 -19.65 6.23
N GLU A 47 3.31 -20.30 5.30
CA GLU A 47 4.77 -20.55 5.36
C GLU A 47 5.57 -19.65 4.40
N ALA A 48 4.92 -18.69 3.73
CA ALA A 48 5.57 -17.84 2.75
C ALA A 48 6.44 -16.76 3.41
N ASN A 49 7.62 -16.53 2.85
CA ASN A 49 8.53 -15.43 3.20
C ASN A 49 8.64 -14.34 2.11
N GLY A 50 7.78 -14.43 1.11
CA GLY A 50 7.73 -13.52 -0.02
C GLY A 50 8.96 -13.58 -0.93
N PRO A 51 9.07 -12.63 -1.87
CA PRO A 51 8.08 -11.58 -2.15
C PRO A 51 6.75 -12.13 -2.66
N LEU A 52 5.66 -11.37 -2.45
CA LEU A 52 4.35 -11.68 -3.04
C LEU A 52 3.99 -10.60 -4.06
N LEU A 53 3.41 -11.03 -5.17
CA LEU A 53 2.76 -10.17 -6.15
C LEU A 53 1.28 -10.10 -5.79
N TYR A 54 0.74 -8.88 -5.71
CA TYR A 54 -0.66 -8.60 -5.44
C TYR A 54 -1.27 -7.91 -6.65
N ARG A 55 -2.47 -8.33 -7.05
CA ARG A 55 -3.22 -7.73 -8.14
C ARG A 55 -4.67 -7.51 -7.78
N THR A 56 -5.22 -6.39 -8.23
CA THR A 56 -6.66 -6.13 -8.17
C THR A 56 -7.11 -5.29 -9.35
N ALA A 57 -8.27 -5.63 -9.91
CA ALA A 57 -8.94 -4.83 -10.93
C ALA A 57 -10.01 -3.94 -10.29
N PHE A 58 -10.15 -2.71 -10.78
CA PHE A 58 -11.18 -1.79 -10.30
C PHE A 58 -11.61 -0.82 -11.40
N SER A 59 -12.86 -0.38 -11.34
CA SER A 59 -13.36 0.68 -12.22
C SER A 59 -13.41 2.01 -11.47
N HIS A 60 -12.95 3.08 -12.11
CA HIS A 60 -12.95 4.43 -11.53
C HIS A 60 -13.41 5.45 -12.56
N PRO A 61 -14.34 6.37 -12.22
CA PRO A 61 -14.73 7.41 -13.15
C PRO A 61 -13.56 8.35 -13.42
N ARG A 62 -13.28 8.64 -14.70
CA ARG A 62 -12.23 9.58 -15.11
C ARG A 62 -12.32 10.89 -14.33
N PRO A 63 -11.18 11.44 -13.85
CA PRO A 63 -11.15 12.74 -13.22
C PRO A 63 -11.68 13.82 -14.18
N THR A 64 -12.50 14.73 -13.66
CA THR A 64 -12.96 15.90 -14.42
C THR A 64 -11.92 17.02 -14.38
N HIS A 65 -12.09 18.05 -15.22
CA HIS A 65 -11.12 19.14 -15.31
C HIS A 65 -10.87 19.82 -13.95
N GLY A 66 -9.63 19.80 -13.49
CA GLY A 66 -9.20 20.38 -12.22
C GLY A 66 -9.32 19.45 -11.02
N GLU A 67 -9.80 18.21 -11.19
CA GLU A 67 -9.68 17.17 -10.17
C GLU A 67 -8.32 16.47 -10.28
N ARG A 68 -7.70 16.19 -9.13
CA ARG A 68 -6.50 15.36 -9.01
C ARG A 68 -6.85 14.10 -8.22
N SER A 69 -6.23 12.97 -8.57
CA SER A 69 -6.48 11.67 -7.93
C SER A 69 -5.21 11.07 -7.35
N TRP A 70 -5.36 10.46 -6.19
CA TRP A 70 -4.25 9.99 -5.36
C TRP A 70 -4.45 8.55 -4.94
N LEU A 71 -3.58 7.65 -5.37
CA LEU A 71 -3.51 6.30 -4.83
C LEU A 71 -2.85 6.38 -3.46
N VAL A 72 -3.49 5.81 -2.44
CA VAL A 72 -3.00 5.82 -1.06
C VAL A 72 -2.97 4.39 -0.53
N LEU A 73 -1.78 3.95 -0.11
CA LEU A 73 -1.58 2.72 0.64
C LEU A 73 -1.32 3.12 2.09
N ASP A 74 -2.22 2.78 3.01
CA ASP A 74 -2.10 3.23 4.41
C ASP A 74 -0.99 2.51 5.20
N GLY A 75 -0.42 1.45 4.62
CA GLY A 75 0.69 0.72 5.23
C GLY A 75 0.93 -0.63 4.57
N CYS A 76 2.20 -0.90 4.29
CA CYS A 76 2.69 -2.14 3.71
C CYS A 76 3.84 -2.69 4.54
N PHE A 77 3.82 -3.99 4.85
CA PHE A 77 4.96 -4.68 5.43
C PHE A 77 5.75 -5.40 4.33
N TYR A 78 6.96 -5.01 3.98
CA TYR A 78 7.73 -3.88 4.52
C TYR A 78 8.21 -2.94 3.42
N GLN A 79 8.65 -3.49 2.29
CA GLN A 79 8.96 -2.75 1.08
C GLN A 79 7.98 -3.18 -0.01
N SER A 80 7.52 -2.24 -0.82
CA SER A 80 6.70 -2.57 -1.98
C SER A 80 7.01 -1.67 -3.16
N ASP A 81 6.84 -2.23 -4.35
CA ASP A 81 6.82 -1.51 -5.60
C ASP A 81 5.38 -1.52 -6.12
N VAL A 82 4.91 -0.38 -6.64
CA VAL A 82 3.51 -0.18 -7.02
C VAL A 82 3.42 0.16 -8.50
N TRP A 83 2.47 -0.49 -9.19
CA TRP A 83 2.17 -0.27 -10.59
C TRP A 83 0.67 -0.05 -10.81
N LEU A 84 0.33 0.79 -11.77
CA LEU A 84 -1.03 1.03 -12.23
C LEU A 84 -1.06 0.88 -13.75
N ASP A 85 -1.89 -0.03 -14.26
CA ASP A 85 -2.02 -0.34 -15.69
C ASP A 85 -0.65 -0.64 -16.34
N GLY A 86 0.17 -1.43 -15.64
CA GLY A 86 1.53 -1.80 -16.04
C GLY A 86 2.60 -0.70 -15.90
N ALA A 87 2.20 0.55 -15.67
CA ALA A 87 3.14 1.65 -15.46
C ALA A 87 3.58 1.74 -13.99
N TYR A 88 4.88 1.92 -13.74
CA TYR A 88 5.42 2.08 -12.40
C TYR A 88 5.00 3.41 -11.78
N VAL A 89 4.49 3.36 -10.56
CA VAL A 89 3.98 4.51 -9.81
C VAL A 89 4.97 4.97 -8.74
N GLY A 90 5.64 4.02 -8.08
CA GLY A 90 6.65 4.32 -7.04
C GLY A 90 6.81 3.18 -6.04
N ASP A 91 7.77 3.35 -5.13
CA ASP A 91 8.05 2.42 -4.05
C ASP A 91 7.54 2.92 -2.69
N THR A 92 7.38 1.98 -1.78
CA THR A 92 7.09 2.22 -0.37
C THR A 92 8.12 1.52 0.49
N GLU A 93 8.59 2.17 1.55
CA GLU A 93 9.32 1.50 2.63
C GLU A 93 8.72 1.90 3.97
N GLY A 94 8.53 0.92 4.85
CA GLY A 94 7.98 1.14 6.18
C GLY A 94 6.47 0.93 6.24
N TYR A 95 6.03 0.37 7.36
CA TYR A 95 4.64 -0.06 7.54
C TYR A 95 3.75 0.94 8.28
N PHE A 96 4.35 1.95 8.92
CA PHE A 96 3.66 2.79 9.91
C PHE A 96 3.03 4.05 9.32
N PHE A 97 3.52 4.54 8.19
CA PHE A 97 3.03 5.75 7.56
C PHE A 97 2.42 5.44 6.19
N PRO A 98 1.38 6.20 5.79
CA PRO A 98 0.78 6.03 4.47
C PRO A 98 1.69 6.56 3.37
N HIS A 99 1.66 5.89 2.23
CA HIS A 99 2.30 6.33 0.99
C HIS A 99 1.23 6.80 0.02
N SER A 100 1.48 7.90 -0.67
CA SER A 100 0.51 8.51 -1.58
C SER A 100 1.18 8.92 -2.88
N PHE A 101 0.58 8.53 -3.99
CA PHE A 101 1.05 8.79 -5.35
C PHE A 101 -0.03 9.48 -6.15
N GLU A 102 0.33 10.49 -6.93
CA GLU A 102 -0.61 11.09 -7.87
C GLU A 102 -0.76 10.16 -9.09
N VAL A 103 -2.02 9.84 -9.41
CA VAL A 103 -2.37 8.92 -10.51
C VAL A 103 -3.43 9.54 -11.43
N THR A 104 -3.55 10.88 -11.40
CA THR A 104 -4.57 11.63 -12.15
C THR A 104 -4.55 11.29 -13.64
N ASP A 105 -3.37 11.34 -14.26
CA ASP A 105 -3.23 11.14 -15.71
C ASP A 105 -3.55 9.70 -16.11
N ALA A 106 -3.03 8.71 -15.37
CA ALA A 106 -3.34 7.29 -15.61
C ALA A 106 -4.84 7.00 -15.50
N LEU A 107 -5.51 7.54 -14.47
CA LEU A 107 -6.97 7.40 -14.30
C LEU A 107 -7.81 8.17 -15.34
N ALA A 108 -7.20 9.06 -16.14
CA ALA A 108 -7.92 9.78 -17.19
C ALA A 108 -7.94 9.00 -18.53
N GLU A 109 -7.04 8.04 -18.72
CA GLU A 109 -6.90 7.32 -19.99
C GLU A 109 -8.04 6.32 -20.24
N ARG A 110 -8.52 5.67 -19.19
CA ARG A 110 -9.48 4.56 -19.23
C ARG A 110 -10.37 4.56 -17.98
N ASP A 111 -11.40 3.70 -17.98
CA ASP A 111 -12.35 3.58 -16.86
C ASP A 111 -12.06 2.37 -15.97
N ASP A 112 -11.47 1.31 -16.55
CA ASP A 112 -11.08 0.08 -15.86
C ASP A 112 -9.57 0.01 -15.72
N HIS A 113 -9.11 -0.34 -14.53
CA HIS A 113 -7.71 -0.28 -14.13
C HIS A 113 -7.26 -1.55 -13.43
N CYS A 114 -5.96 -1.85 -13.53
CA CYS A 114 -5.29 -2.90 -12.80
C CYS A 114 -4.22 -2.30 -11.87
N LEU A 115 -4.35 -2.52 -10.57
CA LEU A 115 -3.36 -2.16 -9.57
C LEU A 115 -2.52 -3.40 -9.23
N GLY A 116 -1.21 -3.29 -9.44
CA GLY A 116 -0.22 -4.28 -9.08
C GLY A 116 0.67 -3.79 -7.94
N VAL A 117 0.97 -4.67 -6.98
CA VAL A 117 1.93 -4.39 -5.91
C VAL A 117 2.83 -5.60 -5.70
N GLU A 118 4.12 -5.46 -5.94
CA GLU A 118 5.13 -6.44 -5.50
C GLU A 118 5.57 -6.04 -4.09
N LEU A 119 5.50 -6.97 -3.15
CA LEU A 119 5.72 -6.65 -1.75
C LEU A 119 6.63 -7.68 -1.07
N THR A 120 7.65 -7.15 -0.40
CA THR A 120 8.70 -7.90 0.26
C THR A 120 8.75 -7.57 1.75
N CYS A 121 8.87 -8.61 2.56
CA CYS A 121 9.21 -8.51 3.98
C CYS A 121 10.23 -9.60 4.28
N SER A 122 11.52 -9.26 4.17
CA SER A 122 12.60 -10.24 4.31
C SER A 122 12.53 -11.00 5.64
N HIS A 123 12.68 -12.33 5.56
CA HIS A 123 12.98 -13.17 6.71
C HIS A 123 14.51 -13.19 6.92
N PRO A 124 15.06 -12.53 7.95
CA PRO A 124 16.49 -12.40 8.14
C PRO A 124 17.12 -13.75 8.52
N SER A 125 18.25 -14.09 7.89
CA SER A 125 19.07 -15.24 8.28
C SER A 125 19.96 -14.95 9.51
N ASP A 126 20.24 -13.68 9.79
CA ASP A 126 20.99 -13.21 10.95
C ASP A 126 20.17 -12.16 11.71
N LEU A 127 19.77 -12.48 12.94
CA LEU A 127 18.95 -11.61 13.78
C LEU A 127 19.70 -10.38 14.30
N ALA A 128 21.04 -10.36 14.26
CA ALA A 128 21.86 -9.19 14.58
C ALA A 128 21.98 -8.21 13.40
N ALA A 129 21.62 -8.63 12.18
CA ALA A 129 21.81 -7.87 10.95
C ALA A 129 20.50 -7.62 10.18
N LYS A 130 19.38 -7.42 10.89
CA LYS A 130 18.07 -7.16 10.26
C LYS A 130 18.09 -5.90 9.42
N ARG A 131 17.34 -5.92 8.31
CA ARG A 131 17.15 -4.78 7.40
C ARG A 131 15.76 -4.19 7.53
N ASN A 132 14.74 -5.03 7.69
CA ASN A 132 13.39 -4.54 7.99
C ASN A 132 13.34 -3.92 9.40
N LEU A 133 12.76 -2.73 9.49
CA LEU A 133 12.40 -2.11 10.77
C LEU A 133 10.96 -2.51 11.11
N THR A 134 10.73 -3.75 11.50
CA THR A 134 9.39 -4.33 11.81
C THR A 134 9.01 -4.28 13.30
N GLY A 135 9.91 -3.77 14.16
CA GLY A 135 9.68 -3.68 15.59
C GLY A 135 9.38 -5.04 16.22
N GLY A 136 8.42 -5.08 17.15
CA GLY A 136 8.00 -6.31 17.82
C GLY A 136 7.16 -7.26 16.97
N LEU A 137 6.90 -6.95 15.69
CA LEU A 137 6.08 -7.79 14.80
C LEU A 137 6.90 -8.83 14.02
N GLN A 138 8.19 -8.95 14.31
CA GLN A 138 9.05 -9.99 13.74
C GLN A 138 10.13 -10.40 14.75
N HIS A 139 10.15 -11.68 15.14
CA HIS A 139 11.07 -12.25 16.14
C HIS A 139 11.04 -11.55 17.51
N SER A 140 9.84 -11.17 17.96
CA SER A 140 9.60 -10.88 19.38
C SER A 140 9.42 -12.18 20.14
N ASP A 141 9.83 -12.24 21.40
CA ASP A 141 9.64 -13.42 22.28
C ASP A 141 8.17 -13.81 22.48
N MET A 142 7.24 -12.93 22.08
CA MET A 142 5.80 -13.14 22.16
C MET A 142 5.18 -13.64 20.85
N LEU A 143 5.98 -13.87 19.80
CA LEU A 143 5.54 -14.34 18.49
C LEU A 143 6.20 -15.67 18.14
N ASP A 144 5.57 -16.39 17.21
CA ASP A 144 6.22 -17.50 16.53
C ASP A 144 7.54 -17.00 15.90
N PRO A 145 8.69 -17.65 16.17
CA PRO A 145 9.99 -17.27 15.61
C PRO A 145 10.00 -17.18 14.07
N ASP A 146 9.20 -18.00 13.39
CA ASP A 146 9.11 -18.04 11.93
C ASP A 146 8.07 -17.06 11.37
N TRP A 147 7.39 -16.30 12.23
CA TRP A 147 6.37 -15.34 11.82
C TRP A 147 6.93 -14.24 10.90
N ASN A 148 6.25 -14.05 9.78
CA ASN A 148 6.52 -12.97 8.84
C ASN A 148 5.28 -12.05 8.72
N PRO A 149 5.38 -10.76 9.10
CA PRO A 149 4.26 -9.83 9.05
C PRO A 149 4.04 -9.24 7.65
N GLY A 150 4.68 -9.78 6.60
CA GLY A 150 4.52 -9.26 5.24
C GLY A 150 3.07 -9.14 4.80
N GLY A 151 2.75 -8.10 4.05
CA GLY A 151 1.44 -7.90 3.43
C GLY A 151 0.98 -6.44 3.43
N ILE A 152 -0.10 -6.20 2.70
CA ILE A 152 -0.81 -4.90 2.70
C ILE A 152 -1.70 -4.86 3.95
N TRP A 153 -1.12 -4.51 5.11
CA TRP A 153 -1.78 -4.65 6.42
C TRP A 153 -2.77 -3.52 6.75
N ARG A 154 -2.86 -2.49 5.91
CA ARG A 154 -3.77 -1.34 6.07
C ARG A 154 -4.51 -1.05 4.76
N PRO A 155 -5.63 -0.31 4.81
CA PRO A 155 -6.47 -0.07 3.64
C PRO A 155 -5.74 0.56 2.45
N VAL A 156 -6.21 0.24 1.25
CA VAL A 156 -5.81 0.89 0.00
C VAL A 156 -7.00 1.68 -0.53
N ARG A 157 -6.76 2.90 -1.03
CA ARG A 157 -7.83 3.75 -1.59
C ARG A 157 -7.33 4.70 -2.66
N VAL A 158 -8.25 5.17 -3.49
CA VAL A 158 -8.07 6.36 -4.34
C VAL A 158 -8.79 7.55 -3.70
N GLU A 159 -8.05 8.61 -3.38
CA GLU A 159 -8.60 9.88 -2.93
C GLU A 159 -8.69 10.89 -4.09
N ARG A 160 -9.60 11.85 -3.98
CA ARG A 160 -9.70 12.96 -4.93
C ARG A 160 -9.44 14.28 -4.20
N SER A 161 -8.80 15.20 -4.90
CA SER A 161 -8.70 16.60 -4.51
C SER A 161 -9.10 17.49 -5.67
N GLY A 162 -9.27 18.78 -5.39
CA GLY A 162 -9.24 19.79 -6.44
C GLY A 162 -7.81 20.01 -6.97
N PRO A 163 -7.54 21.16 -7.61
CA PRO A 163 -6.23 21.44 -8.20
C PRO A 163 -5.13 21.59 -7.13
N VAL A 164 -5.51 21.87 -5.88
CA VAL A 164 -4.61 22.01 -4.73
C VAL A 164 -5.03 21.03 -3.64
N ARG A 165 -4.08 20.25 -3.10
CA ARG A 165 -4.27 19.32 -1.99
C ARG A 165 -3.62 19.84 -0.72
N ILE A 166 -4.26 19.63 0.43
CA ILE A 166 -3.57 19.78 1.73
C ILE A 166 -2.74 18.52 1.97
N ARG A 167 -1.42 18.65 1.86
CA ARG A 167 -0.48 17.54 2.11
C ARG A 167 -0.23 17.33 3.60
N HIS A 168 -0.12 18.41 4.37
CA HIS A 168 0.07 18.33 5.82
C HIS A 168 -0.66 19.47 6.52
N LEU A 169 -1.41 19.12 7.57
CA LEU A 169 -2.04 20.08 8.46
C LEU A 169 -1.59 19.77 9.89
N ARG A 170 -0.93 20.75 10.52
CA ARG A 170 -0.58 20.69 11.94
C ARG A 170 -1.26 21.85 12.65
N VAL A 171 -2.06 21.51 13.66
CA VAL A 171 -2.67 22.48 14.58
C VAL A 171 -2.12 22.20 15.97
N LEU A 172 -1.52 23.21 16.59
CA LEU A 172 -0.99 23.13 17.94
C LEU A 172 -1.73 24.14 18.81
N CYS A 173 -2.44 23.67 19.84
CA CYS A 173 -2.95 24.54 20.90
C CYS A 173 -1.80 24.91 21.82
N GLN A 174 -1.46 26.19 21.87
CA GLN A 174 -0.36 26.71 22.69
C GLN A 174 -0.86 27.11 24.07
N GLU A 175 -2.05 27.72 24.14
CA GLU A 175 -2.70 28.13 25.39
C GLU A 175 -4.20 27.91 25.26
N ALA A 176 -4.86 27.50 26.35
CA ALA A 176 -6.31 27.39 26.42
C ALA A 176 -6.84 27.79 27.80
N SER A 177 -7.95 28.50 27.82
CA SER A 177 -8.80 28.78 28.97
C SER A 177 -10.26 28.43 28.64
N VAL A 178 -11.16 28.63 29.60
CA VAL A 178 -12.61 28.44 29.39
C VAL A 178 -13.18 29.41 28.33
N GLU A 179 -12.56 30.58 28.16
CA GLU A 179 -13.07 31.65 27.29
C GLU A 179 -12.29 31.80 25.98
N ARG A 180 -11.05 31.32 25.90
CA ARG A 180 -10.20 31.50 24.71
C ARG A 180 -9.16 30.39 24.52
N ALA A 181 -8.68 30.22 23.30
CA ALA A 181 -7.48 29.45 23.01
C ALA A 181 -6.58 30.16 21.99
N VAL A 182 -5.28 29.92 22.07
CA VAL A 182 -4.28 30.35 21.10
C VAL A 182 -3.80 29.11 20.36
N VAL A 183 -3.97 29.10 19.04
CA VAL A 183 -3.58 27.98 18.18
C VAL A 183 -2.58 28.43 17.13
N SER A 184 -1.55 27.62 16.91
CA SER A 184 -0.63 27.73 15.78
C SER A 184 -1.01 26.73 14.71
N VAL A 185 -1.22 27.20 13.48
CA VAL A 185 -1.60 26.37 12.33
C VAL A 185 -0.51 26.41 11.29
N ARG A 186 -0.06 25.23 10.84
CA ARG A 186 0.81 25.07 9.67
C ARG A 186 0.09 24.20 8.64
N VAL A 187 -0.03 24.73 7.43
CA VAL A 187 -0.59 24.03 6.27
C VAL A 187 0.49 23.92 5.20
N VAL A 188 0.70 22.71 4.68
CA VAL A 188 1.55 22.45 3.51
C VAL A 188 0.63 22.00 2.38
N LEU A 189 0.72 22.68 1.25
CA LEU A 189 -0.07 22.42 0.06
C LEU A 189 0.78 21.70 -0.99
N ASP A 190 0.10 20.92 -1.83
CA ASP A 190 0.63 20.29 -3.03
C ASP A 190 -0.23 20.68 -4.24
#